data_AF-A0A960QQ98-F1
#
_entry.id   AF-A0A960QQ98-F1
#
_cell.length_a   1.000
_cell.length_b   1.000
_cell.length_c   1.000
_cell.angle_alpha   90.00
_cell.angle_beta   90.00
_cell.angle_gamma   90.00
#
_symmetry.space_group_name_H-M   'P 1'
#
loop_
_entity.id
_entity.type
_entity.pdbx_description
1 polymer ?
#
loop_
_entity_poly.entity_id
_entity_poly.type
_entity_poly.pdbx_seq_one_letter_code
_entity_poly.pdbx_strand_id
1 'polypeptide(L)' 'MNSIPFSETRSHLTEVVNNITYKGKRFVITKNGKQVAAFISC' A
#
# COMPACT_ATOMS: atom_id res chain seq x y z
N MET A 1 0.02 9.75 5.14
CA MET A 1 -0.37 8.33 5.05
C MET A 1 -1.07 8.16 3.71
N ASN A 2 -0.48 7.43 2.77
CA ASN A 2 -0.91 7.45 1.37
C ASN A 2 -1.92 6.31 1.12
N SER A 3 -3.02 6.61 0.42
CA SER A 3 -4.02 5.61 0.05
C SER A 3 -3.80 5.14 -1.38
N ILE A 4 -3.83 3.81 -1.60
CA ILE A 4 -3.68 3.18 -2.91
C ILE A 4 -4.87 2.24 -3.14
N PRO A 5 -5.54 2.26 -4.31
CA PRO A 5 -6.52 1.26 -4.67
C PRO A 5 -5.95 -0.17 -4.68
N PHE A 6 -6.78 -1.16 -4.35
CA PHE A 6 -6.39 -2.57 -4.35
C PHE A 6 -5.91 -3.06 -5.73
N SER A 7 -6.54 -2.59 -6.81
CA SER A 7 -6.15 -2.90 -8.18
C SER A 7 -4.74 -2.41 -8.51
N GLU A 8 -4.43 -1.17 -8.13
CA GLU A 8 -3.12 -0.55 -8.34
C GLU A 8 -2.04 -1.21 -7.47
N THR A 9 -2.39 -1.54 -6.22
CA THR A 9 -1.55 -2.32 -5.33
C THR A 9 -1.18 -3.68 -5.94
N ARG A 10 -2.13 -4.36 -6.59
CA ARG A 10 -1.87 -5.66 -7.24
C ARG A 10 -0.90 -5.52 -8.41
N SER A 11 -1.05 -4.48 -9.23
CA SER A 11 -0.18 -4.24 -10.38
C SER A 11 1.24 -3.81 -10.00
N HIS A 12 1.40 -3.12 -8.86
CA HIS A 12 2.67 -2.53 -8.42
C HIS A 12 3.16 -3.08 -7.07
N LEU A 13 2.78 -4.31 -6.71
CA LEU A 13 3.00 -4.87 -5.38
C LEU A 13 4.48 -4.81 -4.94
N THR A 14 5.39 -5.19 -5.83
CA THR A 14 6.84 -5.16 -5.56
C THR A 14 7.33 -3.76 -5.22
N GLU A 15 6.89 -2.74 -5.95
CA GLU A 15 7.28 -1.36 -5.70
C GLU A 15 6.72 -0.86 -4.37
N VAL A 16 5.45 -1.16 -4.09
CA VAL A 16 4.79 -0.84 -2.83
C VAL A 16 5.58 -1.43 -1.66
N VAL A 17 5.87 -2.74 -1.69
CA VAL A 17 6.65 -3.44 -0.67
C VAL A 17 8.04 -2.82 -0.51
N ASN A 18 8.76 -2.56 -1.60
CA ASN A 18 10.09 -1.94 -1.53
C ASN A 18 10.04 -0.54 -0.89
N ASN A 19 9.04 0.26 -1.22
CA ASN A 19 8.85 1.59 -0.63
C ASN A 19 8.54 1.50 0.88
N ILE A 20 7.86 0.45 1.33
CA ILE A 20 7.57 0.23 2.75
C ILE A 20 8.81 -0.23 3.50
N THR A 21 9.48 -1.28 3.00
CA THR A 21 10.62 -1.91 3.65
C THR A 21 11.85 -1.00 3.70
N TYR A 22 12.18 -0.34 2.58
CA TYR A 22 13.45 0.38 2.47
C TYR A 22 13.34 1.90 2.65
N LYS A 23 12.13 2.46 2.50
CA LYS A 23 11.91 3.92 2.62
C LYS A 23 11.00 4.29 3.79
N GLY A 24 10.55 3.32 4.58
CA GLY A 24 9.68 3.54 5.73
C GLY A 24 8.31 4.13 5.39
N LYS A 25 7.87 4.03 4.12
CA LYS A 25 6.55 4.53 3.73
C LYS A 25 5.44 3.62 4.26
N ARG A 26 4.28 4.20 4.53
CA ARG A 26 3.07 3.49 4.97
C ARG A 26 1.95 3.72 3.98
N PHE A 27 1.29 2.65 3.57
CA PHE A 27 0.20 2.71 2.60
C PHE A 27 -1.06 2.08 3.16
N VAL A 28 -2.19 2.74 2.92
CA VAL A 28 -3.52 2.21 3.17
C VAL A 28 -4.08 1.68 1.86
N ILE A 29 -4.54 0.45 1.86
CA ILE A 29 -5.20 -0.16 0.70
C ILE A 29 -6.69 0.18 0.78
N THR A 30 -7.24 0.66 -0.33
CA THR A 30 -8.67 0.91 -0.47
C THR A 30 -9.31 0.02 -1.53
N LYS A 31 -10.55 -0.38 -1.30
CA LYS A 31 -11.40 -1.07 -2.29
C LYS A 31 -12.77 -0.41 -2.28
N ASN A 32 -13.25 0.03 -3.45
CA ASN A 32 -14.52 0.75 -3.60
C ASN A 32 -14.62 1.96 -2.64
N GLY A 33 -13.53 2.73 -2.51
CA GLY A 33 -13.46 3.90 -1.61
C GLY A 33 -13.39 3.59 -0.11
N LYS A 34 -13.45 2.32 0.30
CA LYS A 34 -13.33 1.89 1.71
C LYS A 34 -11.93 1.41 2.01
N GLN A 35 -11.41 1.74 3.19
CA GLN A 35 -10.14 1.19 3.68
C GLN A 35 -10.34 -0.29 4.01
N VAL A 36 -9.43 -1.14 3.52
CA VAL A 36 -9.53 -2.60 3.71
C VAL A 36 -8.30 -3.21 4.36
N ALA A 37 -7.14 -2.58 4.23
CA ALA A 37 -5.89 -3.04 4.82
C ALA A 37 -4.87 -1.91 4.87
N ALA A 38 -3.76 -2.14 5.58
CA ALA A 38 -2.61 -1.26 5.57
C ALA A 38 -1.33 -2.09 5.45
N PHE A 39 -0.35 -1.57 4.72
CA PHE A 39 1.00 -2.09 4.74
C PHE A 39 1.90 -1.23 5.63
N ILE A 40 2.61 -1.89 6.52
CA ILE A 40 3.48 -1.28 7.53
C ILE A 40 4.74 -2.14 7.63
N SER A 41 5.92 -1.51 7.56
CA SER A 41 7.19 -2.16 7.96
C SER A 41 7.34 -2.00 9.46
N CYS A 42 7.65 -3.12 10.14
CA CYS A 42 8.16 -3.10 11.51
C CYS A 42 9.65 -2.78 11.51
#